data_AF-A0A257YBD4-F1
#
_entry.id   AF-A0A257YBD4-F1
#
_cell.length_a   1.000
_cell.length_b   1.000
_cell.length_c   1.000
_cell.angle_alpha   90.00
_cell.angle_beta   90.00
_cell.angle_gamma   90.00
#
_symmetry.space_group_name_H-M   'P 1'
#
loop_
_entity.id
_entity.type
_entity.pdbx_description
1 polymer ?
#
loop_
_entity_poly.entity_id
_entity_poly.type
_entity_poly.pdbx_seq_one_letter_code
_entity_poly.pdbx_strand_id
1 'polypeptide(L)'
;MAKIVGGVATSHTPTIAFAKDAKKFDDPVWKPIFEGYEPVQKWFREKKPDVLVYIYNDHMTSFFDHYSHFALGVGESFEAADEGGGPRDIPAIKGDPKFAEHVAKVMVANEFDLSYFQGKGLDHGAFSPLSVMVDHDEANGWAVKLLPVVCGVLTVPLPSARRFYKFGKSLRQAILSYPEDIKVAIAGTGGLSHQVHGEGCGFNNPEWDQEFMTLLEKDPEALLDYPIAKLAELGGWEGAEVVMWLMMRGALSAEVEVTHKTYFLPSMCPIATMIFEEVSNDAPVEDPSATLERIEWDYKGSETMAGTYPFTIERSVKGFRLNHFLHSLTEPAMRKLFREDEEAAYEKGGLTEEERDLVRRRDWIGMIHYGVIFFMLEKLGAVTGIGNIDIYAAMKGLSVPEFQKTRNAQINYGVAGKEK
;
A
#
# COMPACT_ATOMS: atom_id res chain seq x y z
N MET A 1 -11.55 -13.98 -14.58
CA MET A 1 -11.45 -12.53 -14.37
C MET A 1 -12.05 -12.22 -13.01
N ALA A 2 -11.44 -11.29 -12.30
CA ALA A 2 -11.86 -10.96 -10.95
C ALA A 2 -13.20 -10.22 -10.96
N LYS A 3 -13.88 -10.26 -9.82
CA LYS A 3 -15.21 -9.66 -9.63
C LYS A 3 -15.20 -8.78 -8.41
N ILE A 4 -15.84 -7.62 -8.52
CA ILE A 4 -16.08 -6.74 -7.38
C ILE A 4 -17.33 -7.26 -6.64
N VAL A 5 -17.23 -7.51 -5.34
CA VAL A 5 -18.38 -7.99 -4.53
C VAL A 5 -19.14 -6.86 -3.82
N GLY A 6 -18.60 -5.65 -3.87
CA GLY A 6 -19.15 -4.43 -3.27
C GLY A 6 -18.06 -3.62 -2.56
N GLY A 7 -18.49 -2.58 -1.86
CA GLY A 7 -17.61 -1.69 -1.11
C GLY A 7 -18.11 -1.37 0.28
N VAL A 8 -17.19 -0.99 1.16
CA VAL A 8 -17.48 -0.54 2.52
C VAL A 8 -16.84 0.83 2.74
N ALA A 9 -17.60 1.79 3.23
CA ALA A 9 -17.05 3.03 3.76
C ALA A 9 -17.07 2.99 5.29
N THR A 10 -16.02 3.48 5.94
CA THR A 10 -15.91 3.41 7.41
C THR A 10 -14.99 4.45 8.01
N SER A 11 -15.32 5.01 9.17
CA SER A 11 -14.37 5.82 9.94
C SER A 11 -13.20 4.96 10.46
N HIS A 12 -12.02 5.57 10.64
CA HIS A 12 -10.80 4.88 11.11
C HIS A 12 -10.18 5.40 12.39
N THR A 13 -10.89 6.23 13.14
CA THR A 13 -10.41 6.78 14.40
C THR A 13 -9.79 5.71 15.31
N PRO A 14 -8.67 5.99 15.99
CA PRO A 14 -8.04 5.04 16.91
C PRO A 14 -8.93 4.69 18.11
N THR A 15 -10.02 5.44 18.34
CA THR A 15 -11.02 5.13 19.37
C THR A 15 -11.70 3.77 19.15
N ILE A 16 -11.89 3.33 17.90
CA ILE A 16 -12.45 2.02 17.57
C ILE A 16 -11.50 0.90 18.03
N ALA A 17 -10.22 0.99 17.65
CA ALA A 17 -9.16 0.09 18.11
C ALA A 17 -9.10 0.04 19.64
N PHE A 18 -9.03 1.20 20.29
CA PHE A 18 -8.99 1.28 21.76
C PHE A 18 -10.19 0.58 22.40
N ALA A 19 -11.40 0.83 21.92
CA ALA A 19 -12.61 0.23 22.46
C ALA A 19 -12.59 -1.30 22.35
N LYS A 20 -12.13 -1.82 21.20
CA LYS A 20 -12.00 -3.26 20.96
C LYS A 20 -10.98 -3.88 21.92
N ASP A 21 -9.78 -3.30 21.97
CA ASP A 21 -8.65 -3.85 22.74
C ASP A 21 -8.94 -3.76 24.26
N ALA A 22 -9.65 -2.72 24.70
CA ALA A 22 -10.14 -2.56 26.07
C ALA A 22 -11.45 -3.34 26.37
N LYS A 23 -11.92 -4.19 25.44
CA LYS A 23 -13.11 -5.05 25.57
C LYS A 23 -14.38 -4.30 25.96
N LYS A 24 -14.62 -3.12 25.38
CA LYS A 24 -15.75 -2.23 25.68
C LYS A 24 -17.08 -2.63 25.03
N PHE A 25 -17.23 -3.89 24.61
CA PHE A 25 -18.38 -4.36 23.84
C PHE A 25 -19.73 -4.16 24.57
N ASP A 26 -19.75 -4.31 25.90
CA ASP A 26 -20.95 -4.16 26.73
C ASP A 26 -21.11 -2.75 27.34
N ASP A 27 -20.14 -1.86 27.14
CA ASP A 27 -20.22 -0.50 27.66
C ASP A 27 -21.29 0.28 26.88
N PRO A 28 -22.31 0.88 27.53
CA PRO A 28 -23.46 1.47 26.84
C PRO A 28 -23.09 2.63 25.90
N VAL A 29 -21.93 3.26 26.08
CA VAL A 29 -21.44 4.32 25.18
C VAL A 29 -20.79 3.73 23.94
N TRP A 30 -20.06 2.62 24.08
CA TRP A 30 -19.31 1.99 22.98
C TRP A 30 -20.09 0.92 22.23
N LYS A 31 -21.07 0.29 22.88
CA LYS A 31 -21.91 -0.77 22.31
C LYS A 31 -22.54 -0.39 20.96
N PRO A 32 -23.08 0.84 20.76
CA PRO A 32 -23.63 1.23 19.46
C PRO A 32 -22.61 1.22 18.32
N ILE A 33 -21.32 1.45 18.61
CA ILE A 33 -20.25 1.37 17.60
C ILE A 33 -20.11 -0.08 17.13
N PHE A 34 -20.01 -1.02 18.06
CA PHE A 34 -19.85 -2.44 17.71
C PHE A 34 -21.09 -3.02 17.03
N GLU A 35 -22.30 -2.69 17.51
CA GLU A 35 -23.56 -3.03 16.85
C GLU A 35 -23.62 -2.47 15.42
N GLY A 36 -23.05 -1.29 15.19
CA GLY A 36 -22.90 -0.71 13.86
C GLY A 36 -21.93 -1.45 12.94
N TYR A 37 -20.95 -2.18 13.48
CA TYR A 37 -20.05 -3.02 12.70
C TYR A 37 -20.56 -4.46 12.49
N GLU A 38 -21.55 -4.94 13.25
CA GLU A 38 -22.07 -6.31 13.11
C GLU A 38 -22.55 -6.63 11.68
N PRO A 39 -23.31 -5.75 10.98
CA PRO A 39 -23.70 -6.01 9.60
C PRO A 39 -22.51 -6.03 8.64
N VAL A 40 -21.47 -5.22 8.90
CA VAL A 40 -20.23 -5.20 8.11
C VAL A 40 -19.47 -6.52 8.27
N GLN A 41 -19.31 -7.00 9.50
CA GLN A 41 -18.70 -8.31 9.79
C GLN A 41 -19.46 -9.45 9.09
N LYS A 42 -20.79 -9.45 9.21
CA LYS A 42 -21.66 -10.42 8.54
C LYS A 42 -21.46 -10.39 7.04
N TRP A 43 -21.41 -9.19 6.44
CA TRP A 43 -21.20 -9.01 5.01
C TRP A 43 -19.84 -9.58 4.55
N PHE A 44 -18.75 -9.33 5.27
CA PHE A 44 -17.44 -9.94 4.94
C PHE A 44 -17.47 -11.47 5.04
N ARG A 45 -18.11 -12.03 6.08
CA ARG A 45 -18.28 -13.48 6.25
C ARG A 45 -19.13 -14.12 5.15
N GLU A 46 -20.10 -13.38 4.60
CA GLU A 46 -20.98 -13.84 3.52
C GLU A 46 -20.30 -13.71 2.15
N LYS A 47 -19.76 -12.53 1.82
CA LYS A 47 -19.14 -12.27 0.52
C LYS A 47 -17.79 -12.98 0.38
N LYS A 48 -17.05 -13.18 1.46
CA LYS A 48 -15.72 -13.85 1.52
C LYS A 48 -14.79 -13.38 0.40
N PRO A 49 -14.44 -12.08 0.32
CA PRO A 49 -13.51 -11.59 -0.68
C PRO A 49 -12.13 -12.23 -0.46
N ASP A 50 -11.43 -12.57 -1.55
CA ASP A 50 -10.06 -13.08 -1.51
C ASP A 50 -9.07 -11.93 -1.24
N VAL A 51 -9.36 -10.76 -1.80
CA VAL A 51 -8.57 -9.53 -1.63
C VAL A 51 -9.48 -8.37 -1.24
N LEU A 52 -9.03 -7.57 -0.27
CA LEU A 52 -9.61 -6.27 0.10
C LEU A 52 -8.68 -5.16 -0.40
N VAL A 53 -9.14 -4.37 -1.38
CA VAL A 53 -8.49 -3.11 -1.72
C VAL A 53 -8.84 -2.09 -0.65
N TYR A 54 -7.84 -1.58 0.06
CA TYR A 54 -8.03 -0.83 1.29
C TYR A 54 -7.45 0.57 1.18
N ILE A 55 -8.31 1.55 0.99
CA ILE A 55 -7.96 2.95 0.77
C ILE A 55 -8.00 3.66 2.12
N TYR A 56 -6.84 4.11 2.57
CA TYR A 56 -6.66 4.81 3.85
C TYR A 56 -5.53 5.84 3.74
N ASN A 57 -5.30 6.65 4.78
CA ASN A 57 -4.09 7.46 4.90
C ASN A 57 -3.28 7.05 6.13
N ASP A 58 -1.96 7.12 6.00
CA ASP A 58 -1.05 7.06 7.14
C ASP A 58 -1.03 8.41 7.86
N HIS A 59 -1.01 8.37 9.20
CA HIS A 59 -1.08 9.52 10.09
C HIS A 59 0.31 9.95 10.54
N MET A 60 1.22 10.12 9.57
CA MET A 60 2.61 10.53 9.79
C MET A 60 3.43 9.55 10.62
N THR A 61 3.19 8.25 10.44
CA THR A 61 3.92 7.17 11.11
C THR A 61 4.91 6.53 10.13
N SER A 62 4.41 5.80 9.14
CA SER A 62 5.23 5.13 8.14
C SER A 62 5.64 6.06 6.99
N PHE A 63 4.90 7.15 6.79
CA PHE A 63 5.09 8.13 5.72
C PHE A 63 5.17 9.54 6.32
N PHE A 64 6.37 10.11 6.36
CA PHE A 64 6.60 11.44 6.93
C PHE A 64 7.64 12.24 6.14
N ASP A 65 8.90 11.78 6.15
CA ASP A 65 10.01 12.44 5.46
C ASP A 65 9.88 12.34 3.93
N HIS A 66 9.34 11.22 3.44
CA HIS A 66 8.91 11.02 2.08
C HIS A 66 7.41 10.73 2.04
N TYR A 67 6.63 11.68 1.51
CA TYR A 67 5.17 11.67 1.55
C TYR A 67 4.57 11.76 0.14
N SER A 68 3.96 10.69 -0.32
CA SER A 68 3.41 10.55 -1.68
C SER A 68 1.89 10.70 -1.70
N HIS A 69 1.32 11.18 -2.81
CA HIS A 69 -0.14 11.26 -2.98
C HIS A 69 -0.84 9.90 -3.02
N PHE A 70 -0.29 8.93 -3.76
CA PHE A 70 -0.84 7.57 -3.87
C PHE A 70 0.29 6.54 -3.72
N ALA A 71 0.36 5.88 -2.58
CA ALA A 71 1.32 4.82 -2.28
C ALA A 71 0.62 3.46 -2.27
N LEU A 72 1.01 2.58 -3.20
CA LEU A 72 0.49 1.22 -3.32
C LEU A 72 1.39 0.24 -2.56
N GLY A 73 0.82 -0.53 -1.63
CA GLY A 73 1.57 -1.57 -0.93
C GLY A 73 1.63 -2.84 -1.76
N VAL A 74 2.85 -3.21 -2.17
CA VAL A 74 3.09 -4.35 -3.07
C VAL A 74 3.70 -5.56 -2.38
N GLY A 75 3.93 -5.46 -1.06
CA GLY A 75 4.64 -6.48 -0.27
C GLY A 75 3.80 -7.71 0.07
N GLU A 76 4.47 -8.77 0.55
CA GLU A 76 3.83 -10.05 0.90
C GLU A 76 3.04 -10.01 2.21
N SER A 77 3.37 -9.10 3.11
CA SER A 77 2.70 -8.95 4.41
C SER A 77 2.90 -7.56 5.00
N PHE A 78 1.96 -7.16 5.84
CA PHE A 78 1.97 -5.87 6.53
C PHE A 78 1.66 -6.07 8.02
N GLU A 79 2.50 -5.49 8.86
CA GLU A 79 2.42 -5.55 10.34
C GLU A 79 1.84 -4.26 10.91
N ALA A 80 1.35 -4.28 12.14
CA ALA A 80 0.95 -3.07 12.84
C ALA A 80 2.17 -2.17 13.07
N ALA A 81 2.06 -0.90 12.69
CA ALA A 81 3.10 0.09 12.96
C ALA A 81 3.18 0.39 14.48
N ASP A 82 4.37 0.78 14.94
CA ASP A 82 4.52 1.42 16.24
C ASP A 82 4.22 2.91 16.10
N GLU A 83 3.14 3.36 16.73
CA GLU A 83 2.69 4.76 16.72
C GLU A 83 3.20 5.53 17.96
N GLY A 84 4.26 5.04 18.61
CA GLY A 84 4.87 5.58 19.82
C GLY A 84 4.45 4.88 21.11
N GLY A 85 3.52 3.93 21.02
CA GLY A 85 3.00 3.12 22.13
C GLY A 85 3.40 1.64 22.08
N GLY A 86 4.28 1.26 21.16
CA GLY A 86 4.48 -0.13 20.75
C GLY A 86 3.49 -0.55 19.66
N PRO A 87 3.84 -1.53 18.82
CA PRO A 87 2.92 -2.08 17.83
C PRO A 87 1.76 -2.80 18.53
N ARG A 88 0.55 -2.73 17.95
CA ARG A 88 -0.62 -3.46 18.46
C ARG A 88 -0.40 -4.97 18.33
N ASP A 89 -0.91 -5.73 19.30
CA ASP A 89 -0.92 -7.20 19.32
C ASP A 89 -2.00 -7.73 18.37
N ILE A 90 -1.68 -7.71 17.07
CA ILE A 90 -2.56 -8.16 15.99
C ILE A 90 -1.71 -8.83 14.90
N PRO A 91 -2.14 -9.97 14.33
CA PRO A 91 -1.31 -10.69 13.36
C PRO A 91 -1.10 -9.86 12.09
N ALA A 92 0.04 -10.08 11.44
CA ALA A 92 0.32 -9.47 10.14
C ALA A 92 -0.73 -9.89 9.10
N ILE A 93 -1.23 -8.93 8.31
CA ILE A 93 -2.13 -9.21 7.19
C ILE A 93 -1.32 -9.50 5.93
N LYS A 94 -1.72 -10.53 5.16
CA LYS A 94 -1.04 -10.89 3.91
C LYS A 94 -1.39 -9.91 2.80
N GLY A 95 -0.41 -9.55 1.99
CA GLY A 95 -0.61 -8.85 0.73
C GLY A 95 -0.84 -9.80 -0.44
N ASP A 96 -1.12 -9.24 -1.62
CA ASP A 96 -1.14 -9.98 -2.88
C ASP A 96 -0.26 -9.28 -3.93
N PRO A 97 1.06 -9.57 -3.97
CA PRO A 97 2.01 -8.90 -4.86
C PRO A 97 1.65 -9.00 -6.34
N LYS A 98 1.10 -10.13 -6.77
CA LYS A 98 0.72 -10.35 -8.18
C LYS A 98 -0.46 -9.48 -8.57
N PHE A 99 -1.48 -9.41 -7.71
CA PHE A 99 -2.59 -8.51 -7.90
C PHE A 99 -2.16 -7.03 -7.82
N ALA A 100 -1.29 -6.69 -6.87
CA ALA A 100 -0.73 -5.34 -6.72
C ALA A 100 0.04 -4.88 -7.97
N GLU A 101 0.87 -5.76 -8.56
CA GLU A 101 1.59 -5.46 -9.80
C GLU A 101 0.63 -5.22 -10.98
N HIS A 102 -0.41 -6.06 -11.13
CA HIS A 102 -1.42 -5.85 -12.16
C HIS A 102 -2.11 -4.49 -12.00
N VAL A 103 -2.52 -4.15 -10.76
CA VAL A 103 -3.12 -2.85 -10.47
C VAL A 103 -2.14 -1.72 -10.81
N ALA A 104 -0.89 -1.80 -10.37
CA ALA A 104 0.12 -0.80 -10.66
C ALA A 104 0.28 -0.55 -12.18
N LYS A 105 0.37 -1.62 -12.98
CA LYS A 105 0.51 -1.50 -14.44
C LYS A 105 -0.69 -0.81 -15.08
N VAL A 106 -1.92 -1.16 -14.69
CA VAL A 106 -3.14 -0.51 -15.21
C VAL A 106 -3.20 0.96 -14.82
N MET A 107 -2.89 1.29 -13.56
CA MET A 107 -2.91 2.66 -13.07
C MET A 107 -1.89 3.54 -13.79
N VAL A 108 -0.66 3.05 -13.99
CA VAL A 108 0.39 3.76 -14.75
C VAL A 108 -0.02 3.94 -16.21
N ALA A 109 -0.56 2.89 -16.85
CA ALA A 109 -1.04 2.98 -18.22
C ALA A 109 -2.23 3.96 -18.37
N ASN A 110 -2.96 4.25 -17.28
CA ASN A 110 -4.00 5.28 -17.20
C ASN A 110 -3.47 6.65 -16.73
N GLU A 111 -2.16 6.87 -16.77
CA GLU A 111 -1.51 8.14 -16.43
C GLU A 111 -1.75 8.58 -14.96
N PHE A 112 -1.69 7.60 -14.05
CA PHE A 112 -1.53 7.86 -12.61
C PHE A 112 -0.10 7.64 -12.17
N ASP A 113 0.44 8.65 -11.48
CA ASP A 113 1.74 8.59 -10.83
C ASP A 113 1.60 7.88 -9.48
N LEU A 114 2.37 6.81 -9.28
CA LEU A 114 2.32 5.97 -8.09
C LEU A 114 3.64 5.99 -7.33
N SER A 115 3.56 5.75 -6.03
CA SER A 115 4.66 5.24 -5.22
C SER A 115 4.40 3.76 -4.86
N TYR A 116 5.45 2.97 -4.70
CA TYR A 116 5.36 1.57 -4.26
C TYR A 116 6.06 1.40 -2.92
N PHE A 117 5.47 0.65 -2.00
CA PHE A 117 6.10 0.38 -0.70
C PHE A 117 5.96 -1.08 -0.25
N GLN A 118 6.90 -1.50 0.59
CA GLN A 118 6.99 -2.81 1.24
C GLN A 118 7.67 -2.66 2.61
N GLY A 119 7.41 -3.57 3.54
CA GLY A 119 8.12 -3.65 4.83
C GLY A 119 7.87 -2.50 5.81
N LYS A 120 6.97 -1.57 5.48
CA LYS A 120 6.47 -0.55 6.41
C LYS A 120 5.25 -1.09 7.15
N GLY A 121 5.12 -0.76 8.44
CA GLY A 121 3.92 -1.08 9.20
C GLY A 121 2.72 -0.24 8.74
N LEU A 122 1.51 -0.75 8.93
CA LEU A 122 0.28 0.04 8.74
C LEU A 122 -0.16 0.57 10.11
N ASP A 123 -0.55 1.83 10.17
CA ASP A 123 -1.01 2.48 11.39
C ASP A 123 -2.51 2.21 11.66
N HIS A 124 -3.08 2.94 12.62
CA HIS A 124 -4.49 2.86 12.97
C HIS A 124 -5.44 3.16 11.82
N GLY A 125 -5.04 3.94 10.80
CA GLY A 125 -5.86 4.20 9.63
C GLY A 125 -6.27 2.90 8.91
N ALA A 126 -5.41 1.87 8.99
CA ALA A 126 -5.73 0.52 8.56
C ALA A 126 -6.25 -0.38 9.69
N PHE A 127 -5.43 -0.62 10.71
CA PHE A 127 -5.74 -1.69 11.68
C PHE A 127 -6.86 -1.34 12.66
N SER A 128 -7.30 -0.07 12.76
CA SER A 128 -8.44 0.28 13.62
C SER A 128 -9.75 -0.30 13.07
N PRO A 129 -10.25 0.10 11.87
CA PRO A 129 -11.46 -0.52 11.30
C PRO A 129 -11.28 -2.00 10.97
N LEU A 130 -10.15 -2.41 10.38
CA LEU A 130 -9.93 -3.81 10.01
C LEU A 130 -10.19 -4.74 11.21
N SER A 131 -9.70 -4.35 12.38
CA SER A 131 -9.83 -5.16 13.60
C SER A 131 -11.28 -5.39 14.05
N VAL A 132 -12.25 -4.59 13.59
CA VAL A 132 -13.68 -4.76 13.91
C VAL A 132 -14.53 -5.15 12.70
N MET A 133 -13.99 -5.07 11.48
CA MET A 133 -14.71 -5.40 10.24
C MET A 133 -14.47 -6.83 9.75
N VAL A 134 -13.23 -7.32 9.88
CA VAL A 134 -12.78 -8.56 9.24
C VAL A 134 -12.28 -9.53 10.30
N ASP A 135 -12.74 -10.78 10.20
CA ASP A 135 -12.31 -11.85 11.09
C ASP A 135 -10.79 -12.09 10.97
N HIS A 136 -10.13 -12.21 12.12
CA HIS A 136 -8.72 -12.57 12.24
C HIS A 136 -8.48 -13.29 13.56
N ASP A 137 -7.51 -14.18 13.57
CA ASP A 137 -7.01 -14.84 14.76
C ASP A 137 -5.54 -15.25 14.58
N GLU A 138 -4.86 -15.59 15.68
CA GLU A 138 -3.45 -15.99 15.68
C GLU A 138 -3.16 -17.28 14.88
N ALA A 139 -4.15 -18.19 14.77
CA ALA A 139 -3.95 -19.49 14.13
C ALA A 139 -4.07 -19.42 12.60
N ASN A 140 -5.00 -18.58 12.10
CA ASN A 140 -5.38 -18.51 10.69
C ASN A 140 -4.99 -17.18 10.03
N GLY A 141 -4.55 -16.19 10.80
CA GLY A 141 -4.34 -14.83 10.31
C GLY A 141 -5.67 -14.16 9.96
N TRP A 142 -5.67 -13.35 8.91
CA TRP A 142 -6.84 -12.60 8.45
C TRP A 142 -7.65 -13.37 7.40
N ALA A 143 -8.97 -13.20 7.41
CA ALA A 143 -9.87 -13.84 6.44
C ALA A 143 -9.71 -13.35 4.99
N VAL A 144 -8.92 -12.30 4.75
CA VAL A 144 -8.68 -11.66 3.45
C VAL A 144 -7.20 -11.33 3.28
N LYS A 145 -6.73 -11.25 2.04
CA LYS A 145 -5.50 -10.51 1.71
C LYS A 145 -5.79 -9.03 1.55
N LEU A 146 -4.78 -8.18 1.66
CA LEU A 146 -4.89 -6.73 1.57
C LEU A 146 -4.13 -6.17 0.37
N LEU A 147 -4.74 -5.24 -0.36
CA LEU A 147 -4.04 -4.29 -1.22
C LEU A 147 -4.19 -2.89 -0.62
N PRO A 148 -3.25 -2.41 0.21
CA PRO A 148 -3.35 -1.08 0.80
C PRO A 148 -3.01 0.00 -0.25
N VAL A 149 -3.88 1.01 -0.33
CA VAL A 149 -3.70 2.24 -1.10
C VAL A 149 -3.62 3.40 -0.11
N VAL A 150 -2.41 3.83 0.21
CA VAL A 150 -2.13 4.93 1.13
C VAL A 150 -2.29 6.24 0.40
N CYS A 151 -3.15 7.12 0.89
CA CYS A 151 -3.45 8.41 0.30
C CYS A 151 -2.80 9.55 1.11
N GLY A 152 -1.99 10.36 0.43
CA GLY A 152 -1.36 11.54 1.03
C GLY A 152 -2.35 12.70 1.17
N VAL A 153 -3.16 12.69 2.24
CA VAL A 153 -4.23 13.68 2.48
C VAL A 153 -3.91 14.69 3.60
N LEU A 154 -2.71 14.65 4.17
CA LEU A 154 -2.36 15.51 5.33
C LEU A 154 -1.44 16.68 4.97
N THR A 155 -0.59 16.55 3.94
CA THR A 155 0.30 17.63 3.47
C THR A 155 -0.22 18.26 2.20
N VAL A 156 -0.54 19.55 2.25
CA VAL A 156 -1.02 20.33 1.09
C VAL A 156 0.13 20.67 0.12
N PRO A 157 -0.11 20.67 -1.22
CA PRO A 157 -1.38 20.44 -1.91
C PRO A 157 -1.76 18.95 -2.07
N LEU A 158 -3.06 18.66 -1.91
CA LEU A 158 -3.65 17.34 -2.15
C LEU A 158 -4.13 17.21 -3.61
N PRO A 159 -4.27 15.97 -4.13
CA PRO A 159 -5.09 15.72 -5.31
C PRO A 159 -6.54 16.18 -5.08
N SER A 160 -7.21 16.65 -6.13
CA SER A 160 -8.62 17.06 -6.04
C SER A 160 -9.57 15.88 -5.84
N ALA A 161 -10.78 16.14 -5.30
CA ALA A 161 -11.84 15.13 -5.20
C ALA A 161 -12.09 14.40 -6.54
N ARG A 162 -12.08 15.14 -7.66
CA ARG A 162 -12.13 14.59 -9.02
C ARG A 162 -10.98 13.62 -9.33
N ARG A 163 -9.75 13.89 -8.89
CA ARG A 163 -8.60 12.98 -9.11
C ARG A 163 -8.76 11.69 -8.31
N PHE A 164 -9.25 11.76 -7.07
CA PHE A 164 -9.59 10.59 -6.26
C PHE A 164 -10.67 9.73 -6.92
N TYR A 165 -11.77 10.33 -7.40
CA TYR A 165 -12.83 9.59 -8.11
C TYR A 165 -12.33 8.95 -9.42
N LYS A 166 -11.54 9.67 -10.22
CA LYS A 166 -10.91 9.12 -11.44
C LYS A 166 -9.94 7.97 -11.13
N PHE A 167 -9.22 8.05 -10.01
CA PHE A 167 -8.39 6.94 -9.52
C PHE A 167 -9.26 5.72 -9.27
N GLY A 168 -10.39 5.90 -8.55
CA GLY A 168 -11.40 4.86 -8.35
C GLY A 168 -11.87 4.21 -9.66
N LYS A 169 -12.22 5.01 -10.69
CA LYS A 169 -12.63 4.48 -11.99
C LYS A 169 -11.54 3.63 -12.66
N SER A 170 -10.27 4.04 -12.55
CA SER A 170 -9.14 3.25 -13.07
C SER A 170 -8.88 2.00 -12.23
N LEU A 171 -9.08 2.08 -10.92
CA LEU A 171 -9.01 0.93 -10.02
C LEU A 171 -10.08 -0.11 -10.35
N ARG A 172 -11.31 0.30 -10.69
CA ARG A 172 -12.35 -0.62 -11.21
C ARG A 172 -11.86 -1.37 -12.44
N GLN A 173 -11.34 -0.65 -13.42
CA GLN A 173 -10.78 -1.25 -14.64
C GLN A 173 -9.65 -2.23 -14.31
N ALA A 174 -8.77 -1.86 -13.38
CA ALA A 174 -7.68 -2.71 -12.93
C ALA A 174 -8.18 -4.02 -12.31
N ILE A 175 -9.17 -3.94 -11.42
CA ILE A 175 -9.77 -5.12 -10.80
C ILE A 175 -10.43 -6.02 -11.85
N LEU A 176 -11.32 -5.47 -12.69
CA LEU A 176 -12.10 -6.26 -13.64
C LEU A 176 -11.26 -6.86 -14.78
N SER A 177 -10.09 -6.28 -15.07
CA SER A 177 -9.14 -6.83 -16.05
C SER A 177 -8.18 -7.87 -15.47
N TYR A 178 -8.16 -8.09 -14.15
CA TYR A 178 -7.29 -9.09 -13.54
C TYR A 178 -7.73 -10.51 -13.98
N PRO A 179 -6.83 -11.34 -14.52
CA PRO A 179 -7.24 -12.57 -15.21
C PRO A 179 -7.78 -13.67 -14.28
N GLU A 180 -7.39 -13.70 -13.00
CA GLU A 180 -7.82 -14.74 -12.07
C GLU A 180 -9.27 -14.57 -11.61
N ASP A 181 -9.98 -15.66 -11.32
CA ASP A 181 -11.36 -15.62 -10.81
C ASP A 181 -11.35 -15.48 -9.27
N ILE A 182 -11.07 -14.27 -8.80
CA ILE A 182 -11.10 -13.89 -7.38
C ILE A 182 -12.20 -12.87 -7.10
N LYS A 183 -12.66 -12.83 -5.85
CA LYS A 183 -13.59 -11.83 -5.33
C LYS A 183 -12.81 -10.70 -4.67
N VAL A 184 -13.11 -9.48 -5.05
CA VAL A 184 -12.46 -8.27 -4.54
C VAL A 184 -13.50 -7.38 -3.86
N ALA A 185 -13.26 -7.04 -2.60
CA ALA A 185 -13.99 -5.98 -1.91
C ALA A 185 -13.14 -4.71 -1.88
N ILE A 186 -13.78 -3.55 -1.71
CA ILE A 186 -13.09 -2.25 -1.66
C ILE A 186 -13.52 -1.52 -0.39
N ALA A 187 -12.56 -1.07 0.42
CA ALA A 187 -12.83 -0.23 1.58
C ALA A 187 -12.28 1.18 1.37
N GLY A 188 -13.08 2.20 1.68
CA GLY A 188 -12.65 3.59 1.80
C GLY A 188 -12.77 4.03 3.25
N THR A 189 -11.66 4.44 3.86
CA THR A 189 -11.65 4.78 5.29
C THR A 189 -11.53 6.28 5.55
N GLY A 190 -11.66 6.64 6.83
CA GLY A 190 -11.57 8.01 7.32
C GLY A 190 -12.93 8.69 7.45
N GLY A 191 -12.91 9.97 7.83
CA GLY A 191 -14.09 10.78 8.04
C GLY A 191 -14.92 10.37 9.27
N LEU A 192 -16.12 10.93 9.44
CA LEU A 192 -16.70 12.02 8.63
C LEU A 192 -16.27 13.38 9.18
N SER A 193 -17.18 14.26 9.58
CA SER A 193 -16.81 15.59 10.05
C SER A 193 -15.97 15.57 11.32
N HIS A 194 -14.72 16.02 11.27
CA HIS A 194 -13.88 16.19 12.45
C HIS A 194 -12.74 17.17 12.21
N GLN A 195 -12.30 17.81 13.27
CA GLN A 195 -11.05 18.56 13.30
C GLN A 195 -10.31 18.29 14.62
N VAL A 196 -9.02 17.98 14.52
CA VAL A 196 -8.20 17.55 15.67
C VAL A 196 -7.01 18.46 15.95
N HIS A 197 -6.89 19.58 15.24
CA HIS A 197 -5.84 20.57 15.48
C HIS A 197 -6.37 22.01 15.63
N GLY A 198 -5.58 22.84 16.31
CA GLY A 198 -5.83 24.28 16.50
C GLY A 198 -7.09 24.59 17.32
N GLU A 199 -7.49 25.86 17.33
CA GLU A 199 -8.67 26.35 18.06
C GLU A 199 -10.00 25.83 17.47
N GLY A 200 -9.98 25.27 16.24
CA GLY A 200 -11.13 24.59 15.63
C GLY A 200 -11.29 23.12 16.04
N CYS A 201 -10.39 22.60 16.88
CA CYS A 201 -10.47 21.22 17.38
C CYS A 201 -11.82 20.95 18.08
N GLY A 202 -12.47 19.85 17.70
CA GLY A 202 -13.81 19.47 18.18
C GLY A 202 -14.96 19.92 17.27
N PHE A 203 -14.66 20.46 16.08
CA PHE A 203 -15.67 20.72 15.07
C PHE A 203 -16.33 19.43 14.57
N ASN A 204 -17.65 19.44 14.46
CA ASN A 204 -18.45 18.43 13.77
C ASN A 204 -19.61 19.12 13.04
N ASN A 205 -20.12 18.47 12.00
CA ASN A 205 -21.27 18.91 11.22
C ASN A 205 -22.14 17.71 10.80
N PRO A 206 -23.00 17.19 11.71
CA PRO A 206 -23.83 16.02 11.42
C PRO A 206 -24.79 16.22 10.23
N GLU A 207 -25.22 17.44 9.95
CA GLU A 207 -26.08 17.72 8.78
C GLU A 207 -25.33 17.48 7.48
N TRP A 208 -24.10 18.02 7.38
CA TRP A 208 -23.21 17.74 6.25
C TRP A 208 -22.87 16.25 6.14
N ASP A 209 -22.62 15.57 7.25
CA ASP A 209 -22.29 14.14 7.23
C ASP A 209 -23.41 13.30 6.59
N GLN A 210 -24.67 13.60 6.92
CA GLN A 210 -25.83 12.93 6.31
C GLN A 210 -26.00 13.31 4.83
N GLU A 211 -25.77 14.58 4.48
CA GLU A 211 -25.79 15.03 3.09
C GLU A 211 -24.70 14.34 2.27
N PHE A 212 -23.46 14.31 2.76
CA PHE A 212 -22.32 13.65 2.13
C PHE A 212 -22.58 12.17 1.91
N MET A 213 -23.04 11.44 2.93
CA MET A 213 -23.39 10.02 2.79
C MET A 213 -24.52 9.78 1.77
N THR A 214 -25.47 10.72 1.67
CA THR A 214 -26.55 10.65 0.68
C THR A 214 -26.03 10.91 -0.74
N LEU A 215 -25.21 11.94 -0.92
CA LEU A 215 -24.57 12.26 -2.20
C LEU A 215 -23.64 11.13 -2.64
N LEU A 216 -22.81 10.61 -1.75
CA LEU A 216 -21.90 9.49 -2.08
C LEU A 216 -22.67 8.26 -2.59
N GLU A 217 -23.83 7.98 -2.02
CA GLU A 217 -24.72 6.90 -2.45
C GLU A 217 -25.37 7.20 -3.81
N LYS A 218 -26.06 8.35 -3.91
CA LYS A 218 -27.02 8.64 -4.99
C LYS A 218 -26.45 9.45 -6.15
N ASP A 219 -25.55 10.38 -5.86
CA ASP A 219 -24.97 11.31 -6.83
C ASP A 219 -23.54 11.69 -6.44
N PRO A 220 -22.58 10.74 -6.50
CA PRO A 220 -21.19 11.02 -6.11
C PRO A 220 -20.51 12.02 -7.07
N GLU A 221 -21.07 12.22 -8.26
CA GLU A 221 -20.51 13.17 -9.24
C GLU A 221 -20.71 14.63 -8.83
N ALA A 222 -21.75 14.94 -8.07
CA ALA A 222 -21.96 16.27 -7.48
C ALA A 222 -20.83 16.71 -6.54
N LEU A 223 -20.09 15.76 -5.95
CA LEU A 223 -19.00 16.02 -5.01
C LEU A 223 -17.66 16.33 -5.71
N LEU A 224 -17.54 16.09 -7.02
CA LEU A 224 -16.23 16.11 -7.72
C LEU A 224 -15.63 17.50 -7.88
N ASP A 225 -16.46 18.53 -7.84
CA ASP A 225 -16.06 19.94 -7.96
C ASP A 225 -15.96 20.66 -6.62
N TYR A 226 -16.12 19.96 -5.50
CA TYR A 226 -15.88 20.52 -4.18
C TYR A 226 -14.37 20.68 -3.99
N PRO A 227 -13.84 21.92 -3.85
CA PRO A 227 -12.44 22.09 -3.48
C PRO A 227 -12.17 21.48 -2.10
N ILE A 228 -10.94 21.03 -1.85
CA ILE A 228 -10.55 20.50 -0.53
C ILE A 228 -10.89 21.48 0.59
N ALA A 229 -10.67 22.77 0.38
CA ALA A 229 -11.05 23.81 1.34
C ALA A 229 -12.56 23.87 1.63
N LYS A 230 -13.42 23.54 0.65
CA LYS A 230 -14.87 23.48 0.86
C LYS A 230 -15.27 22.25 1.66
N LEU A 231 -14.65 21.11 1.39
CA LEU A 231 -14.83 19.90 2.21
C LEU A 231 -14.39 20.15 3.65
N ALA A 232 -13.26 20.83 3.84
CA ALA A 232 -12.77 21.22 5.15
C ALA A 232 -13.67 22.24 5.88
N GLU A 233 -14.26 23.20 5.15
CA GLU A 233 -15.24 24.15 5.71
C GLU A 233 -16.49 23.42 6.23
N LEU A 234 -16.98 22.44 5.46
CA LEU A 234 -18.20 21.70 5.79
C LEU A 234 -17.98 20.61 6.84
N GLY A 235 -16.81 19.94 6.81
CA GLY A 235 -16.51 18.76 7.60
C GLY A 235 -15.37 18.91 8.61
N GLY A 236 -14.77 20.07 8.77
CA GLY A 236 -13.53 20.21 9.55
C GLY A 236 -12.29 19.77 8.75
N TRP A 237 -11.11 20.24 9.15
CA TRP A 237 -9.90 20.10 8.33
C TRP A 237 -9.54 18.64 8.00
N GLU A 238 -9.43 17.79 9.03
CA GLU A 238 -9.17 16.35 8.82
C GLU A 238 -10.38 15.62 8.23
N GLY A 239 -11.61 16.09 8.48
CA GLY A 239 -12.81 15.58 7.84
C GLY A 239 -12.83 15.70 6.31
N ALA A 240 -11.96 16.51 5.70
CA ALA A 240 -11.77 16.56 4.25
C ALA A 240 -11.15 15.26 3.66
N GLU A 241 -10.66 14.35 4.49
CA GLU A 241 -10.12 13.04 4.07
C GLU A 241 -11.17 12.13 3.40
N VAL A 242 -12.47 12.48 3.49
CA VAL A 242 -13.58 11.79 2.80
C VAL A 242 -13.45 11.71 1.28
N VAL A 243 -12.48 12.41 0.67
CA VAL A 243 -12.07 12.14 -0.72
C VAL A 243 -11.63 10.69 -0.96
N MET A 244 -11.19 9.97 0.08
CA MET A 244 -10.92 8.54 0.02
C MET A 244 -12.20 7.69 -0.13
N TRP A 245 -13.31 8.12 0.47
CA TRP A 245 -14.62 7.50 0.25
C TRP A 245 -15.07 7.69 -1.21
N LEU A 246 -14.79 8.85 -1.81
CA LEU A 246 -15.02 9.11 -3.23
C LEU A 246 -14.17 8.20 -4.14
N MET A 247 -12.92 7.92 -3.76
CA MET A 247 -12.08 6.97 -4.50
C MET A 247 -12.68 5.55 -4.47
N MET A 248 -13.11 5.08 -3.29
CA MET A 248 -13.80 3.79 -3.18
C MET A 248 -15.08 3.77 -4.02
N ARG A 249 -15.93 4.80 -3.88
CA ARG A 249 -17.20 4.90 -4.62
C ARG A 249 -17.01 4.94 -6.13
N GLY A 250 -15.93 5.58 -6.61
CA GLY A 250 -15.55 5.60 -8.01
C GLY A 250 -15.12 4.23 -8.54
N ALA A 251 -14.69 3.30 -7.68
CA ALA A 251 -14.34 1.95 -8.11
C ALA A 251 -15.55 1.01 -8.22
N LEU A 252 -16.70 1.39 -7.66
CA LEU A 252 -17.94 0.65 -7.77
C LEU A 252 -18.69 0.97 -9.08
N SER A 253 -19.74 0.19 -9.36
CA SER A 253 -20.72 0.44 -10.41
C SER A 253 -21.41 1.80 -10.23
N ALA A 254 -21.95 2.36 -11.31
CA ALA A 254 -22.70 3.61 -11.29
C ALA A 254 -23.91 3.49 -10.35
N GLU A 255 -24.63 2.37 -10.41
CA GLU A 255 -25.75 2.09 -9.51
C GLU A 255 -25.33 1.12 -8.40
N VAL A 256 -25.52 1.56 -7.16
CA VAL A 256 -25.25 0.78 -5.95
C VAL A 256 -26.47 0.82 -5.03
N GLU A 257 -26.66 -0.25 -4.26
CA GLU A 257 -27.60 -0.31 -3.16
C GLU A 257 -26.85 -0.19 -1.84
N VAL A 258 -27.28 0.73 -0.97
CA VAL A 258 -26.76 0.79 0.40
C VAL A 258 -27.58 -0.12 1.30
N THR A 259 -27.03 -1.29 1.61
CA THR A 259 -27.70 -2.33 2.41
C THR A 259 -27.51 -2.12 3.91
N HIS A 260 -26.61 -1.23 4.30
CA HIS A 260 -26.35 -0.85 5.69
C HIS A 260 -25.78 0.56 5.75
N LYS A 261 -26.22 1.35 6.74
CA LYS A 261 -25.72 2.70 7.03
C LYS A 261 -25.85 2.95 8.53
N THR A 262 -24.75 3.33 9.19
CA THR A 262 -24.77 3.76 10.59
C THR A 262 -23.99 5.05 10.78
N TYR A 263 -24.34 5.77 11.84
CA TYR A 263 -23.71 7.02 12.23
C TYR A 263 -23.79 7.16 13.75
N PHE A 264 -22.65 7.42 14.39
CA PHE A 264 -22.58 7.62 15.83
C PHE A 264 -21.47 8.59 16.19
N LEU A 265 -21.78 9.66 16.94
CA LEU A 265 -20.82 10.70 17.34
C LEU A 265 -20.63 10.68 18.87
N PRO A 266 -19.73 9.84 19.41
CA PRO A 266 -19.50 9.76 20.86
C PRO A 266 -18.49 10.78 21.38
N SER A 267 -17.63 11.32 20.52
CA SER A 267 -16.49 12.17 20.90
C SER A 267 -16.10 13.09 19.74
N MET A 268 -14.82 13.13 19.34
CA MET A 268 -14.27 14.07 18.36
C MET A 268 -14.66 13.79 16.91
N CYS A 269 -14.90 12.52 16.57
CA CYS A 269 -15.13 12.07 15.21
C CYS A 269 -16.41 11.24 15.15
N PRO A 270 -17.33 11.51 14.21
CA PRO A 270 -18.48 10.66 13.95
C PRO A 270 -17.99 9.38 13.30
N ILE A 271 -18.33 8.27 13.95
CA ILE A 271 -18.07 6.93 13.48
C ILE A 271 -19.24 6.53 12.59
N ALA A 272 -18.99 6.46 11.29
CA ALA A 272 -19.97 6.06 10.30
C ALA A 272 -19.51 4.81 9.55
N THR A 273 -20.47 3.98 9.14
CA THR A 273 -20.24 2.83 8.26
C THR A 273 -21.31 2.79 7.17
N MET A 274 -20.92 2.39 5.96
CA MET A 274 -21.84 2.14 4.85
C MET A 274 -21.41 0.89 4.08
N ILE A 275 -22.36 0.03 3.71
CA ILE A 275 -22.13 -1.10 2.80
C ILE A 275 -22.81 -0.79 1.48
N PHE A 276 -22.06 -0.89 0.39
CA PHE A 276 -22.52 -0.68 -0.99
C PHE A 276 -22.46 -1.99 -1.76
N GLU A 277 -23.58 -2.46 -2.28
CA GLU A 277 -23.64 -3.59 -3.21
C GLU A 277 -23.89 -3.11 -4.64
N GLU A 278 -23.19 -3.68 -5.61
CA GLU A 278 -23.36 -3.32 -7.02
C GLU A 278 -24.71 -3.82 -7.53
N VAL A 279 -25.53 -2.91 -8.08
CA VAL A 279 -26.81 -3.26 -8.71
C VAL A 279 -26.63 -3.48 -10.21
N SER A 280 -25.83 -2.62 -10.85
CA SER A 280 -25.52 -2.73 -12.27
C SER A 280 -24.19 -3.46 -12.50
N ASN A 281 -24.16 -4.33 -13.51
CA ASN A 281 -22.92 -4.97 -13.96
C ASN A 281 -22.21 -4.08 -14.98
N ASP A 282 -21.72 -2.93 -14.51
CA ASP A 282 -21.04 -1.96 -15.36
C ASP A 282 -19.76 -2.58 -15.93
N ALA A 283 -19.73 -2.71 -17.25
CA ALA A 283 -18.53 -3.11 -17.97
C ALA A 283 -17.40 -2.09 -17.73
N PRO A 284 -16.13 -2.53 -17.71
CA PRO A 284 -15.01 -1.61 -17.72
C PRO A 284 -15.07 -0.69 -18.96
N VAL A 285 -14.51 0.51 -18.84
CA VAL A 285 -14.49 1.51 -19.93
C VAL A 285 -13.78 0.98 -21.18
N GLU A 286 -12.80 0.12 -20.98
CA GLU A 286 -12.05 -0.59 -22.02
C GLU A 286 -12.23 -2.09 -21.81
N ASP A 287 -12.31 -2.86 -22.90
CA ASP A 287 -12.39 -4.32 -22.82
C ASP A 287 -11.18 -4.88 -22.02
N PRO A 288 -11.37 -5.86 -21.13
CA PRO A 288 -10.28 -6.47 -20.37
C PRO A 288 -9.11 -6.94 -21.22
N SER A 289 -9.34 -7.51 -22.42
CA SER A 289 -8.24 -7.96 -23.28
C SER A 289 -7.43 -6.80 -23.83
N ALA A 290 -8.10 -5.70 -24.22
CA ALA A 290 -7.42 -4.47 -24.65
C ALA A 290 -6.62 -3.84 -23.50
N THR A 291 -7.17 -3.87 -22.28
CA THR A 291 -6.44 -3.42 -21.08
C THR A 291 -5.16 -4.25 -20.90
N LEU A 292 -5.26 -5.59 -20.98
CA LEU A 292 -4.12 -6.50 -20.82
C LEU A 292 -3.04 -6.28 -21.90
N GLU A 293 -3.43 -5.98 -23.14
CA GLU A 293 -2.47 -5.64 -24.20
C GLU A 293 -1.78 -4.30 -23.93
N ARG A 294 -2.53 -3.29 -23.48
CA ARG A 294 -2.02 -1.94 -23.24
C ARG A 294 -1.04 -1.89 -22.08
N ILE A 295 -1.30 -2.60 -20.99
CA ILE A 295 -0.43 -2.56 -19.80
C ILE A 295 0.95 -3.21 -20.02
N GLU A 296 1.08 -4.06 -21.04
CA GLU A 296 2.35 -4.68 -21.42
C GLU A 296 3.05 -3.93 -22.56
N TRP A 297 2.39 -2.96 -23.21
CA TRP A 297 2.84 -2.32 -24.44
C TRP A 297 4.28 -1.76 -24.32
N ASP A 298 4.55 -1.00 -23.26
CA ASP A 298 5.85 -0.35 -23.05
C ASP A 298 6.99 -1.33 -22.74
N TYR A 299 6.68 -2.55 -22.30
CA TYR A 299 7.64 -3.57 -21.88
C TYR A 299 7.73 -4.76 -22.82
N LYS A 300 6.88 -4.83 -23.83
CA LYS A 300 6.81 -5.96 -24.77
C LYS A 300 8.15 -6.19 -25.46
N GLY A 301 8.66 -7.41 -25.35
CA GLY A 301 9.95 -7.82 -25.92
C GLY A 301 11.14 -7.65 -24.97
N SER A 302 10.97 -6.95 -23.84
CA SER A 302 12.04 -6.79 -22.84
C SER A 302 12.47 -8.13 -22.23
N GLU A 303 11.55 -9.09 -22.14
CA GLU A 303 11.78 -10.46 -21.68
C GLU A 303 12.72 -11.26 -22.58
N THR A 304 12.88 -10.86 -23.85
CA THR A 304 13.76 -11.52 -24.82
C THR A 304 15.15 -10.89 -24.89
N MET A 305 15.38 -9.77 -24.18
CA MET A 305 16.68 -9.10 -24.21
C MET A 305 17.72 -9.91 -23.42
N ALA A 306 18.65 -10.53 -24.14
CA ALA A 306 19.64 -11.42 -23.56
C ALA A 306 20.44 -10.75 -22.43
N GLY A 307 20.54 -11.44 -21.28
CA GLY A 307 21.30 -10.98 -20.12
C GLY A 307 20.67 -9.79 -19.38
N THR A 308 19.37 -9.55 -19.54
CA THR A 308 18.65 -8.46 -18.88
C THR A 308 17.59 -9.00 -17.93
N TYR A 309 17.49 -8.36 -16.77
CA TYR A 309 16.54 -8.71 -15.72
C TYR A 309 15.80 -7.45 -15.25
N PRO A 310 14.73 -7.00 -15.93
CA PRO A 310 13.97 -5.82 -15.55
C PRO A 310 13.50 -5.90 -14.10
N PHE A 311 13.74 -4.87 -13.29
CA PHE A 311 13.38 -4.86 -11.86
C PHE A 311 11.89 -4.52 -11.66
N THR A 312 11.03 -5.48 -12.02
CA THR A 312 9.57 -5.41 -11.86
C THR A 312 9.16 -5.45 -10.38
N ILE A 313 7.87 -5.23 -10.11
CA ILE A 313 7.30 -5.38 -8.76
C ILE A 313 7.50 -6.82 -8.25
N GLU A 314 7.18 -7.84 -9.05
CA GLU A 314 7.45 -9.25 -8.72
C GLU A 314 8.91 -9.48 -8.27
N ARG A 315 9.89 -8.97 -9.03
CA ARG A 315 11.31 -9.12 -8.66
C ARG A 315 11.69 -8.31 -7.42
N SER A 316 11.13 -7.11 -7.28
CA SER A 316 11.34 -6.26 -6.11
C SER A 316 10.82 -6.91 -4.83
N VAL A 317 9.68 -7.60 -4.92
CA VAL A 317 9.10 -8.36 -3.81
C VAL A 317 9.94 -9.60 -3.50
N LYS A 318 10.26 -10.42 -4.51
CA LYS A 318 11.11 -11.61 -4.34
C LYS A 318 12.46 -11.27 -3.70
N GLY A 319 13.10 -10.20 -4.17
CA GLY A 319 14.39 -9.76 -3.69
C GLY A 319 14.33 -8.83 -2.47
N PHE A 320 13.16 -8.54 -1.90
CA PHE A 320 12.98 -7.45 -0.94
C PHE A 320 13.93 -7.57 0.25
N ARG A 321 13.96 -8.75 0.89
CA ARG A 321 14.77 -9.01 2.09
C ARG A 321 16.26 -8.73 1.85
N LEU A 322 16.82 -9.32 0.79
CA LEU A 322 18.22 -9.14 0.44
C LEU A 322 18.53 -7.71 -0.01
N ASN A 323 17.67 -7.07 -0.82
CA ASN A 323 17.85 -5.67 -1.20
C ASN A 323 17.80 -4.74 0.02
N HIS A 324 16.88 -4.98 0.97
CA HIS A 324 16.75 -4.23 2.20
C HIS A 324 17.99 -4.38 3.09
N PHE A 325 18.48 -5.61 3.27
CA PHE A 325 19.74 -5.86 3.98
C PHE A 325 20.91 -5.11 3.34
N LEU A 326 21.10 -5.22 2.03
CA LEU A 326 22.20 -4.54 1.34
C LEU A 326 22.05 -3.01 1.36
N HIS A 327 20.82 -2.49 1.38
CA HIS A 327 20.55 -1.06 1.59
C HIS A 327 20.99 -0.60 2.99
N SER A 328 20.78 -1.42 4.02
CA SER A 328 21.18 -1.10 5.40
C SER A 328 22.68 -0.86 5.56
N LEU A 329 23.52 -1.31 4.62
CA LEU A 329 24.96 -1.03 4.59
C LEU A 329 25.30 0.47 4.38
N THR A 330 24.31 1.28 4.02
CA THR A 330 24.44 2.76 4.05
C THR A 330 24.60 3.28 5.48
N GLU A 331 24.06 2.57 6.47
CA GLU A 331 24.19 2.89 7.89
C GLU A 331 25.58 2.51 8.42
N PRO A 332 26.33 3.44 9.06
CA PRO A 332 27.67 3.16 9.56
C PRO A 332 27.77 1.97 10.51
N ALA A 333 26.80 1.80 11.41
CA ALA A 333 26.79 0.71 12.38
C ALA A 333 26.62 -0.66 11.69
N MET A 334 25.69 -0.77 10.74
CA MET A 334 25.48 -2.00 9.97
C MET A 334 26.67 -2.34 9.08
N ARG A 335 27.25 -1.33 8.41
CA ARG A 335 28.45 -1.51 7.59
C ARG A 335 29.65 -1.97 8.42
N LYS A 336 29.82 -1.41 9.62
CA LYS A 336 30.86 -1.83 10.55
C LYS A 336 30.66 -3.28 10.98
N LEU A 337 29.44 -3.63 11.41
CA LEU A 337 29.09 -5.00 11.78
C LEU A 337 29.39 -5.97 10.64
N PHE A 338 28.96 -5.67 9.42
CA PHE A 338 29.21 -6.53 8.26
C PHE A 338 30.70 -6.78 7.98
N ARG A 339 31.58 -5.81 8.21
CA ARG A 339 33.03 -5.99 8.00
C ARG A 339 33.72 -6.76 9.13
N GLU A 340 33.19 -6.65 10.35
CA GLU A 340 33.76 -7.30 11.53
C GLU A 340 33.24 -8.73 11.70
N ASP A 341 31.95 -8.95 11.37
CA ASP A 341 31.24 -10.22 11.51
C ASP A 341 30.07 -10.30 10.51
N GLU A 342 30.31 -10.93 9.36
CA GLU A 342 29.30 -11.10 8.31
C GLU A 342 28.11 -11.95 8.78
N GLU A 343 28.34 -13.00 9.59
CA GLU A 343 27.28 -13.91 10.03
C GLU A 343 26.34 -13.21 11.00
N ALA A 344 26.87 -12.41 11.94
CA ALA A 344 26.04 -11.59 12.81
C ALA A 344 25.24 -10.53 12.03
N ALA A 345 25.83 -9.96 10.97
CA ALA A 345 25.11 -9.05 10.08
C ALA A 345 23.98 -9.76 9.32
N TYR A 346 24.22 -10.96 8.80
CA TYR A 346 23.22 -11.79 8.12
C TYR A 346 22.07 -12.18 9.03
N GLU A 347 22.37 -12.57 10.27
CA GLU A 347 21.37 -12.89 11.29
C GLU A 347 20.51 -11.67 11.60
N LYS A 348 21.15 -10.52 11.86
CA LYS A 348 20.43 -9.26 12.09
C LYS A 348 19.57 -8.82 10.90
N GLY A 349 20.02 -9.11 9.68
CA GLY A 349 19.26 -8.86 8.45
C GLY A 349 18.14 -9.87 8.17
N GLY A 350 18.05 -10.95 8.96
CA GLY A 350 17.07 -12.02 8.78
C GLY A 350 17.23 -12.79 7.48
N LEU A 351 18.44 -12.80 6.88
CA LEU A 351 18.68 -13.46 5.59
C LEU A 351 18.51 -14.98 5.68
N THR A 352 17.95 -15.57 4.63
CA THR A 352 17.93 -17.02 4.41
C THR A 352 19.33 -17.54 4.06
N GLU A 353 19.58 -18.85 4.19
CA GLU A 353 20.89 -19.43 3.84
C GLU A 353 21.27 -19.26 2.36
N GLU A 354 20.31 -19.28 1.44
CA GLU A 354 20.57 -18.99 0.02
C GLU A 354 21.06 -17.54 -0.17
N GLU A 355 20.36 -16.57 0.45
CA GLU A 355 20.74 -15.16 0.40
C GLU A 355 22.12 -14.92 1.04
N ARG A 356 22.40 -15.60 2.16
CA ARG A 356 23.71 -15.55 2.82
C ARG A 356 24.81 -16.08 1.90
N ASP A 357 24.60 -17.23 1.26
CA ASP A 357 25.58 -17.82 0.35
C ASP A 357 25.89 -16.90 -0.85
N LEU A 358 24.85 -16.30 -1.44
CA LEU A 358 25.00 -15.34 -2.54
C LEU A 358 25.91 -14.16 -2.15
N VAL A 359 25.71 -13.58 -0.96
CA VAL A 359 26.55 -12.47 -0.46
C VAL A 359 27.93 -12.96 -0.07
N ARG A 360 28.04 -14.08 0.67
CA ARG A 360 29.29 -14.65 1.18
C ARG A 360 30.26 -14.93 0.04
N ARG A 361 29.80 -15.58 -1.04
CA ARG A 361 30.60 -15.91 -2.23
C ARG A 361 30.83 -14.73 -3.18
N ARG A 362 30.21 -13.58 -2.93
CA ARG A 362 30.17 -12.43 -3.87
C ARG A 362 29.71 -12.90 -5.25
N ASP A 363 28.64 -13.69 -5.28
CA ASP A 363 28.04 -14.19 -6.52
C ASP A 363 27.25 -13.07 -7.21
N TRP A 364 27.97 -12.13 -7.84
CA TRP A 364 27.41 -10.90 -8.39
C TRP A 364 26.30 -11.16 -9.40
N ILE A 365 26.50 -12.11 -10.31
CA ILE A 365 25.50 -12.47 -11.31
C ILE A 365 24.37 -13.30 -10.69
N GLY A 366 24.68 -14.19 -9.73
CA GLY A 366 23.69 -14.92 -8.96
C GLY A 366 22.73 -13.99 -8.22
N MET A 367 23.23 -12.91 -7.61
CA MET A 367 22.40 -11.89 -6.97
C MET A 367 21.49 -11.15 -7.96
N ILE A 368 21.98 -10.81 -9.16
CA ILE A 368 21.13 -10.24 -10.23
C ILE A 368 20.04 -11.24 -10.64
N HIS A 369 20.39 -12.51 -10.85
CA HIS A 369 19.44 -13.58 -11.19
C HIS A 369 18.39 -13.78 -10.09
N TYR A 370 18.80 -13.72 -8.82
CA TYR A 370 17.95 -13.86 -7.66
C TYR A 370 16.87 -12.77 -7.60
N GLY A 371 17.27 -11.51 -7.81
CA GLY A 371 16.37 -10.36 -7.73
C GLY A 371 16.99 -9.13 -7.05
N VAL A 372 18.30 -9.08 -6.85
CA VAL A 372 18.98 -7.90 -6.30
C VAL A 372 19.12 -6.84 -7.39
N ILE A 373 18.72 -5.60 -7.10
CA ILE A 373 18.97 -4.50 -8.02
C ILE A 373 20.45 -4.11 -7.99
N PHE A 374 21.05 -3.82 -9.15
CA PHE A 374 22.48 -3.55 -9.28
C PHE A 374 23.01 -2.51 -8.28
N PHE A 375 22.24 -1.46 -8.00
CA PHE A 375 22.66 -0.40 -7.08
C PHE A 375 22.86 -0.85 -5.62
N MET A 376 22.37 -2.03 -5.25
CA MET A 376 22.69 -2.67 -3.97
C MET A 376 24.01 -3.45 -4.04
N LEU A 377 24.32 -4.04 -5.20
CA LEU A 377 25.64 -4.66 -5.45
C LEU A 377 26.74 -3.62 -5.47
N GLU A 378 26.48 -2.45 -6.07
CA GLU A 378 27.40 -1.32 -6.07
C GLU A 378 27.76 -0.85 -4.64
N LYS A 379 26.77 -0.83 -3.73
CA LYS A 379 27.00 -0.54 -2.30
C LYS A 379 27.82 -1.64 -1.64
N LEU A 380 27.47 -2.91 -1.86
CA LEU A 380 28.23 -4.04 -1.33
C LEU A 380 29.70 -4.02 -1.81
N GLY A 381 29.93 -3.69 -3.09
CA GLY A 381 31.26 -3.49 -3.65
C GLY A 381 32.03 -2.40 -2.89
N ALA A 382 31.43 -1.23 -2.72
CA ALA A 382 32.04 -0.14 -1.96
C ALA A 382 32.34 -0.51 -0.50
N VAL A 383 31.47 -1.28 0.17
CA VAL A 383 31.69 -1.75 1.56
C VAL A 383 32.85 -2.74 1.65
N THR A 384 33.03 -3.57 0.64
CA THR A 384 34.04 -4.66 0.60
C THR A 384 35.33 -4.27 -0.11
N GLY A 385 35.44 -3.04 -0.61
CA GLY A 385 36.61 -2.55 -1.35
C GLY A 385 36.72 -3.08 -2.78
N ILE A 386 35.64 -3.62 -3.34
CA ILE A 386 35.55 -4.15 -4.70
C ILE A 386 35.00 -3.04 -5.62
N GLY A 387 35.74 -2.72 -6.69
CA GLY A 387 35.34 -1.70 -7.64
C GLY A 387 34.22 -2.16 -8.58
N ASN A 388 33.53 -1.21 -9.21
CA ASN A 388 32.44 -1.54 -10.13
C ASN A 388 32.91 -2.37 -11.32
N ILE A 389 34.16 -2.16 -11.78
CA ILE A 389 34.73 -2.92 -12.91
C ILE A 389 34.84 -4.41 -12.58
N ASP A 390 35.23 -4.74 -11.35
CA ASP A 390 35.32 -6.11 -10.87
C ASP A 390 33.93 -6.79 -10.92
N ILE A 391 32.88 -6.08 -10.50
CA ILE A 391 31.49 -6.55 -10.55
C ILE A 391 31.04 -6.76 -12.00
N TYR A 392 31.29 -5.80 -12.89
CA TYR A 392 30.92 -5.92 -14.31
C TYR A 392 31.64 -7.08 -15.01
N ALA A 393 32.94 -7.24 -14.75
CA ALA A 393 33.74 -8.32 -15.30
C ALA A 393 33.21 -9.69 -14.83
N ALA A 394 32.91 -9.82 -13.53
CA ALA A 394 32.32 -11.02 -12.96
C ALA A 394 30.94 -11.34 -13.58
N MET A 395 30.07 -10.35 -13.73
CA MET A 395 28.77 -10.55 -14.40
C MET A 395 28.90 -10.98 -15.86
N LYS A 396 29.96 -10.55 -16.55
CA LYS A 396 30.24 -10.96 -17.93
C LYS A 396 30.96 -12.31 -18.04
N GLY A 397 31.44 -12.87 -16.93
CA GLY A 397 32.24 -14.09 -16.90
C GLY A 397 33.65 -13.90 -17.48
N LEU A 398 34.24 -12.70 -17.34
CA LEU A 398 35.56 -12.35 -17.83
C LEU A 398 36.49 -11.98 -16.69
N SER A 399 37.80 -12.11 -16.88
CA SER A 399 38.76 -11.44 -16.00
C SER A 399 38.67 -9.92 -16.17
N VAL A 400 39.07 -9.14 -15.15
CA VAL A 400 39.09 -7.67 -15.22
C VAL A 400 39.91 -7.16 -16.42
N PRO A 401 41.12 -7.67 -16.73
CA PRO A 401 41.87 -7.24 -17.90
C PRO A 401 41.15 -7.53 -19.23
N GLU A 402 40.45 -8.67 -19.34
CA GLU A 402 39.68 -9.01 -20.55
C GLU A 402 38.45 -8.10 -20.69
N PHE A 403 37.73 -7.85 -19.61
CA PHE A 403 36.61 -6.92 -19.60
C PHE A 403 37.06 -5.50 -19.98
N GLN A 404 38.18 -5.03 -19.42
CA GLN A 404 38.75 -3.71 -19.72
C GLN A 404 39.15 -3.54 -21.20
N LYS A 405 39.57 -4.62 -21.89
CA LYS A 405 39.81 -4.57 -23.35
C LYS A 405 38.55 -4.23 -24.16
N THR A 406 37.36 -4.43 -23.59
CA THR A 406 36.10 -4.07 -24.24
C THR A 406 35.73 -2.58 -24.06
N ARG A 407 36.48 -1.83 -23.24
CA ARG A 407 36.25 -0.41 -22.93
C ARG A 407 37.26 0.47 -23.67
N ASN A 408 36.89 1.71 -23.96
CA ASN A 408 37.78 2.66 -24.64
C ASN A 408 38.99 3.11 -23.79
N ALA A 409 38.87 3.08 -22.47
CA ALA A 409 39.91 3.45 -21.53
C ALA A 409 39.87 2.53 -20.30
N GLN A 410 41.04 2.27 -19.71
CA GLN A 410 41.20 1.37 -18.57
C GLN A 410 41.19 2.18 -17.27
N ILE A 411 40.04 2.24 -16.61
CA ILE A 411 39.83 2.96 -15.35
C ILE A 411 39.16 2.05 -14.32
N ASN A 412 39.33 2.30 -13.03
CA ASN A 412 38.54 1.66 -11.98
C ASN A 412 37.90 2.72 -11.08
N TYR A 413 36.70 2.45 -10.58
CA TYR A 413 35.91 3.38 -9.77
C TYR A 413 34.86 2.63 -8.93
N GLY A 414 34.27 3.34 -7.98
CA GLY A 414 33.12 2.90 -7.20
C GLY A 414 32.48 4.09 -6.47
N VAL A 415 31.50 3.82 -5.62
CA VAL A 415 30.74 4.86 -4.90
C VAL A 415 31.28 5.19 -3.49
N ALA A 416 32.47 4.69 -3.15
CA ALA A 416 33.06 4.89 -1.83
C ALA A 416 33.35 6.37 -1.53
N GLY A 417 32.88 6.84 -0.37
CA GLY A 417 33.18 8.17 0.17
C GLY A 417 34.21 8.13 1.31
N LYS A 418 34.39 9.26 2.00
CA LYS A 418 35.15 9.29 3.27
C LYS A 418 34.31 8.70 4.39
N GLU A 419 34.85 7.76 5.14
CA GLU A 419 34.21 7.32 6.39
C GLU A 419 34.35 8.42 7.45
N LYS A 420 33.23 8.71 8.12
CA LYS A 420 33.17 9.67 9.24
C LYS A 420 33.11 8.92 10.56
#